data_AF-A0AAF0UVV5-F1
#
_entry.id   AF-A0AAF0UVV5-F1
#
_cell.length_a   1.000
_cell.length_b   1.000
_cell.length_c   1.000
_cell.angle_alpha   90.00
_cell.angle_beta   90.00
_cell.angle_gamma   90.00
#
_symmetry.space_group_name_H-M   'P 1'
#
loop_
_entity.id
_entity.type
_entity.pdbx_description
1 polymer ?
#
loop_
_entity_poly.entity_id
_entity_poly.type
_entity_poly.pdbx_seq_one_letter_code
_entity_poly.pdbx_strand_id
1 'polypeptide(L)' 'KTTFKATVHIPEKVLVETLSRLPIRSLVQCKCISKSWTKLISDLHFIEKHLMNRVENDQDSQESIS' A
#
# COMPACT_ATOMS: atom_id res chain seq x y z
N LYS A 1 5.63 10.51 -34.38
CA LYS A 1 4.62 9.68 -33.67
C LYS A 1 4.80 9.96 -32.17
N THR A 2 4.08 10.93 -31.61
CA THR A 2 4.26 11.40 -30.23
C THR A 2 3.23 10.73 -29.33
N THR A 3 3.66 9.78 -28.50
CA THR A 3 2.84 9.16 -27.46
C THR A 3 2.78 10.10 -26.26
N PHE A 4 1.64 10.78 -26.09
CA PHE A 4 1.35 11.55 -24.88
C PHE A 4 1.14 10.58 -23.72
N LYS A 5 2.12 10.44 -22.82
CA LYS A 5 1.94 9.71 -21.57
C LYS A 5 1.09 10.58 -20.65
N ALA A 6 -0.21 10.29 -20.57
CA ALA A 6 -1.04 10.80 -19.49
C ALA A 6 -0.59 10.14 -18.18
N THR A 7 0.30 10.79 -17.44
CA THR A 7 0.69 10.34 -16.10
C THR A 7 -0.40 10.77 -15.14
N VAL A 8 -1.28 9.83 -14.75
CA VAL A 8 -2.22 10.06 -13.64
C VAL A 8 -1.40 10.27 -12.37
N HIS A 9 -1.39 11.51 -11.88
CA HIS A 9 -0.66 11.90 -10.68
C HIS A 9 -1.60 11.78 -9.47
N ILE A 10 -1.44 10.70 -8.72
CA ILE A 10 -2.16 10.48 -7.46
C ILE A 10 -1.26 11.00 -6.33
N PRO A 11 -1.74 11.91 -5.46
CA PRO A 11 -0.97 12.36 -4.31
C PRO A 11 -0.58 11.19 -3.39
N GLU A 12 0.66 11.18 -2.93
CA GLU A 12 1.21 10.11 -2.09
C GLU A 12 0.36 9.86 -0.84
N LYS A 13 -0.12 10.92 -0.19
CA LYS A 13 -0.99 10.83 1.00
C LYS A 13 -2.24 9.97 0.75
N VAL A 14 -2.90 10.17 -0.39
CA VAL A 14 -4.11 9.42 -0.77
C VAL A 14 -3.77 7.95 -1.03
N LEU A 15 -2.62 7.71 -1.65
CA LEU A 15 -2.13 6.36 -1.91
C LEU A 15 -1.82 5.63 -0.58
N VAL A 16 -1.16 6.30 0.37
CA VAL A 16 -0.89 5.76 1.72
C VAL A 16 -2.19 5.44 2.44
N GLU A 17 -3.17 6.34 2.46
CA GLU A 17 -4.47 6.11 3.11
C GLU A 17 -5.20 4.91 2.50
N THR A 18 -5.22 4.81 1.16
CA THR A 18 -5.86 3.70 0.45
C THR A 18 -5.16 2.37 0.74
N LEU A 19 -3.84 2.32 0.58
CA LEU A 19 -3.04 1.12 0.79
C LEU A 19 -3.04 0.67 2.26
N SER A 20 -3.04 1.60 3.21
CA SER A 20 -3.02 1.29 4.66
C SER A 20 -4.26 0.53 5.14
N ARG A 21 -5.35 0.54 4.35
CA ARG A 21 -6.61 -0.18 4.63
C ARG A 21 -6.68 -1.55 3.96
N LEU A 22 -5.72 -1.89 3.08
CA LEU A 22 -5.68 -3.17 2.38
C LEU A 22 -5.04 -4.26 3.25
N PRO A 23 -5.42 -5.53 3.09
CA PRO A 23 -4.73 -6.64 3.74
C PRO A 23 -3.30 -6.82 3.19
N ILE A 24 -2.41 -7.43 3.99
CA ILE A 24 -0.98 -7.59 3.65
C ILE A 24 -0.79 -8.34 2.33
N ARG A 25 -1.59 -9.39 2.05
CA ARG A 25 -1.49 -10.13 0.78
C ARG A 25 -1.70 -9.24 -0.45
N SER A 26 -2.71 -8.38 -0.41
CA SER A 26 -2.95 -7.41 -1.48
C SER A 26 -1.81 -6.40 -1.59
N LEU A 27 -1.26 -5.94 -0.45
CA LEU A 27 -0.13 -5.02 -0.43
C LEU A 27 1.14 -5.62 -1.06
N VAL A 28 1.42 -6.90 -0.81
CA VAL A 28 2.57 -7.59 -1.42
C VAL A 28 2.43 -7.64 -2.94
N GLN A 29 1.23 -7.89 -3.47
CA GLN A 29 0.99 -7.85 -4.91
C GLN A 29 1.13 -6.42 -5.48
N CYS A 30 0.70 -5.40 -4.74
CA CYS A 30 0.85 -4.00 -5.13
C CYS A 30 2.32 -3.57 -5.30
N LYS A 31 3.27 -4.21 -4.59
CA LYS A 31 4.71 -3.95 -4.78
C LYS A 31 5.18 -4.23 -6.21
N CYS A 32 4.51 -5.08 -6.96
CA CYS A 32 4.87 -5.44 -8.34
C CYS A 32 4.36 -4.43 -9.38
N ILE A 33 3.50 -3.47 -9.01
CA ILE A 33 2.88 -2.52 -9.95
C ILE A 33 3.91 -1.50 -10.46
N SER A 34 4.69 -0.92 -9.56
CA SER A 34 5.74 0.04 -9.92
C SER A 34 6.74 0.26 -8.78
N LYS A 35 7.93 0.77 -9.12
CA LYS A 35 8.97 1.13 -8.15
C LYS A 35 8.49 2.15 -7.11
N SER A 36 7.61 3.07 -7.50
CA SER A 36 7.05 4.07 -6.58
C SER A 36 6.19 3.42 -5.50
N TRP A 37 5.38 2.44 -5.87
CA TRP A 37 4.54 1.69 -4.92
C TRP A 37 5.40 0.78 -4.04
N THR A 38 6.42 0.12 -4.59
CA THR A 38 7.37 -0.67 -3.80
C THR A 38 8.05 0.18 -2.73
N LYS A 39 8.52 1.39 -3.10
CA LYS A 39 9.16 2.32 -2.17
C LYS A 39 8.19 2.76 -1.07
N LEU A 40 6.96 3.12 -1.44
CA LEU A 40 5.95 3.56 -0.50
C LEU A 40 5.56 2.47 0.51
N ILE A 41 5.31 1.25 0.04
CA ILE A 41 4.89 0.12 0.90
C ILE A 41 6.04 -0.34 1.82
N SER A 42 7.29 -0.06 1.43
CA SER A 42 8.48 -0.39 2.24
C SER A 42 8.91 0.75 3.16
N ASP A 43 8.19 1.87 3.14
CA ASP A 43 8.50 3.03 3.97
C ASP A 43 8.06 2.80 5.43
N LEU A 44 8.87 3.26 6.38
CA LEU A 44 8.61 3.06 7.80
C LEU A 44 7.30 3.75 8.23
N HIS A 45 7.02 4.95 7.73
CA HIS A 45 5.80 5.68 8.05
C HIS A 45 4.56 4.93 7.56
N PHE A 46 4.65 4.29 6.39
CA PHE A 46 3.59 3.45 5.88
C PHE A 46 3.35 2.22 6.77
N ILE A 47 4.43 1.55 7.19
CA ILE A 47 4.37 0.35 8.05
C ILE A 47 3.73 0.70 9.40
N GLU A 48 4.20 1.77 10.06
CA GLU A 48 3.65 2.23 11.34
C GLU A 48 2.14 2.52 11.22
N LYS A 49 1.73 3.28 10.20
CA LYS A 49 0.33 3.58 9.96
C LYS A 49 -0.51 2.33 9.69
N HIS A 50 0.02 1.38 8.91
CA HIS A 50 -0.68 0.13 8.63
C HIS A 50 -0.83 -0.74 9.89
N LEU A 51 0.17 -0.77 10.76
CA LEU A 51 0.10 -1.46 12.04
C LEU A 51 -0.90 -0.80 12.99
N MET A 52 -0.90 0.52 13.11
CA MET A 52 -1.86 1.25 13.94
C MET A 52 -3.31 1.00 13.48
N ASN A 53 -3.57 1.05 12.17
CA ASN A 53 -4.89 0.75 11.62
C ASN A 53 -5.35 -0.68 11.91
N ARG A 54 -4.43 -1.64 12.03
CA ARG A 54 -4.74 -3.04 12.39
C ARG A 54 -5.06 -3.18 13.87
N VAL A 55 -4.35 -2.46 14.75
CA VAL A 55 -4.60 -2.49 16.20
C VAL A 55 -5.94 -1.85 16.57
N GLU A 56 -6.37 -0.85 15.81
CA GLU A 56 -7.64 -0.15 16.06
C GLU A 56 -8.88 -0.91 15.53
N ASN A 57 -8.67 -1.93 14.69
CA ASN A 57 -9.71 -2.80 14.16
C ASN A 57 -9.45 -4.25 14.61
N ASP A 58 -9.98 -4.66 15.77
CA ASP A 58 -9.95 -6.02 16.34
C ASP A 58 -10.69 -7.09 15.49
N GLN A 59 -10.50 -7.08 14.17
CA GLN A 59 -10.89 -8.14 13.26
C GLN A 59 -9.80 -8.32 12.19
N ASP A 60 -8.77 -9.08 12.53
CA ASP A 60 -8.05 -9.85 11.52
C ASP A 60 -7.85 -11.26 12.07
N SER A 61 -8.64 -12.18 11.52
CA SER A 61 -8.27 -13.58 11.36
C SER A 61 -6.93 -13.60 10.63
N GLN A 62 -5.85 -13.45 11.40
CA GLN A 62 -4.48 -13.46 10.92
C GLN A 62 -4.29 -14.72 10.10
N GLU A 63 -3.92 -14.52 8.83
CA GLU A 63 -3.46 -15.61 8.00
C GLU A 63 -2.30 -16.29 8.69
N SER A 64 -2.56 -17.53 9.09
CA SER A 64 -1.56 -18.52 9.44
C SER A 64 -0.47 -18.48 8.39
N ILE A 65 0.73 -18.11 8.84
CA ILE A 65 1.93 -18.63 8.21
C ILE A 65 1.95 -20.11 8.56
N SER A 66 1.61 -20.96 7.59
CA SER A 66 2.09 -22.33 7.53
C SER A 66 3.02 -22.47 6.34
#